data_AF-A0A6V7LIZ2-F1
#
_entry.id   AF-A0A6V7LIZ2-F1
#
_cell.length_a   1.000
_cell.length_b   1.000
_cell.length_c   1.000
_cell.angle_alpha   90.00
_cell.angle_beta   90.00
_cell.angle_gamma   90.00
#
_symmetry.space_group_name_H-M   'P 1'
#
loop_
_entity.id
_entity.type
_entity.pdbx_description
1 polymer ?
#
loop_
_entity_poly.entity_id
_entity_poly.type
_entity_poly.pdbx_seq_one_letter_code
_entity_poly.pdbx_strand_id
1 'polypeptide(L)'
;LGGVVQRHDFTCHLNNEGEYSKAKVFDYPSLAEISRLLKRKKINLIFAVTEDRRIEYELISSLLQEKARVATLAANSSNILEIIEQSYHDILAKVVLRDNSSAPIELRYYSNCGKPGEMEKMTSECGGIQEGRIYDFRVELSIKECPKDKKLW
;
A
#
# COMPACT_ATOMS: atom_id res chain seq x y z
N LEU A 1 -10.47 -25.07 -13.59
CA LEU A 1 -9.08 -24.65 -13.91
C LEU A 1 -8.92 -24.63 -15.41
N GLY A 2 -8.30 -23.59 -15.98
CA GLY A 2 -8.25 -23.33 -17.44
C GLY A 2 -7.05 -23.93 -18.18
N GLY A 3 -6.24 -24.78 -17.55
CA GLY A 3 -5.05 -25.39 -18.15
C GLY A 3 -3.87 -24.44 -18.36
N VAL A 4 -3.95 -23.22 -17.82
CA VAL A 4 -2.92 -22.19 -17.93
C VAL A 4 -1.90 -22.34 -16.80
N VAL A 5 -0.62 -22.45 -17.14
CA VAL A 5 0.48 -22.68 -16.17
C VAL A 5 1.61 -21.66 -16.29
N GLN A 6 1.56 -20.78 -17.29
CA GLN A 6 2.62 -19.81 -17.52
C GLN A 6 2.44 -18.62 -16.57
N ARG A 7 3.49 -18.28 -15.82
CA ARG A 7 3.47 -17.13 -14.91
C ARG A 7 3.30 -15.82 -15.67
N HIS A 8 2.55 -14.89 -15.08
CA HIS A 8 2.36 -13.54 -15.61
C HIS A 8 3.68 -12.78 -15.78
N ASP A 9 3.84 -12.04 -16.89
CA ASP A 9 5.10 -11.34 -17.25
C ASP A 9 5.17 -9.86 -16.79
N PHE A 10 4.07 -9.33 -16.28
CA PHE A 10 3.93 -7.96 -15.76
C PHE A 10 4.15 -6.86 -16.81
N THR A 11 3.89 -7.17 -18.08
CA THR A 11 3.87 -6.21 -19.18
C THR A 11 2.44 -5.98 -19.67
N CYS A 12 2.24 -4.92 -20.47
CA CYS A 12 0.92 -4.56 -21.00
C CYS A 12 0.60 -5.39 -22.24
N HIS A 13 -0.55 -6.08 -22.23
CA HIS A 13 -1.02 -6.90 -23.36
C HIS A 13 -2.44 -6.51 -23.80
N LEU A 14 -2.75 -5.22 -23.77
CA LEU A 14 -4.00 -4.69 -24.32
C LEU A 14 -3.89 -4.62 -25.86
N ASN A 15 -4.91 -5.12 -26.57
CA ASN A 15 -5.03 -4.93 -28.02
C ASN A 15 -5.53 -3.51 -28.36
N ASN A 16 -5.69 -3.23 -29.66
CA ASN A 16 -6.13 -1.91 -30.13
C ASN A 16 -7.57 -1.57 -29.71
N GLU A 17 -8.35 -2.58 -29.36
CA GLU A 17 -9.73 -2.49 -28.87
C GLU A 17 -9.80 -2.30 -27.34
N GLY A 18 -8.67 -2.35 -26.63
CA GLY A 18 -8.60 -2.18 -25.18
C GLY A 18 -8.85 -3.46 -24.37
N GLU A 19 -8.85 -4.62 -25.00
CA GLU A 19 -9.06 -5.92 -24.37
C GLU A 19 -7.74 -6.63 -24.02
N TYR A 20 -7.74 -7.41 -22.94
CA TYR A 20 -6.56 -8.18 -22.51
C TYR A 20 -6.37 -9.44 -23.35
N SER A 21 -5.35 -9.45 -24.21
CA SER A 21 -5.13 -10.49 -25.24
C SER A 21 -4.49 -11.79 -24.72
N LYS A 22 -3.96 -11.82 -23.49
CA LYS A 22 -3.18 -12.95 -22.95
C LYS A 22 -3.88 -13.75 -21.85
N ALA A 23 -5.20 -13.61 -21.70
CA ALA A 23 -6.00 -14.31 -20.69
C ALA A 23 -5.88 -15.85 -20.72
N LYS A 24 -5.65 -16.43 -21.92
CA LYS A 24 -5.46 -17.89 -22.10
C LYS A 24 -4.00 -18.34 -22.05
N VAL A 25 -3.07 -17.39 -21.90
CA VAL A 25 -1.62 -17.64 -21.96
C VAL A 25 -1.02 -17.57 -20.56
N PHE A 26 -1.33 -16.53 -19.80
CA PHE A 26 -0.78 -16.31 -18.46
C PHE A 26 -1.78 -16.63 -17.37
N ASP A 27 -1.29 -17.25 -16.30
CA ASP A 27 -2.03 -17.46 -15.06
C ASP A 27 -2.23 -16.13 -14.31
N TYR A 28 -3.14 -16.14 -13.35
CA TYR A 28 -3.43 -14.98 -12.51
C TYR A 28 -2.18 -14.56 -11.72
N PRO A 29 -1.94 -13.24 -11.56
CA PRO A 29 -0.84 -12.77 -10.73
C PRO A 29 -1.12 -13.08 -9.25
N SER A 30 -0.07 -13.39 -8.51
CA SER A 30 -0.13 -13.53 -7.06
C SER A 30 -0.29 -12.16 -6.37
N LEU A 31 -0.81 -12.16 -5.14
CA LEU A 31 -0.96 -10.93 -4.34
C LEU A 31 0.37 -10.21 -4.09
N ALA A 32 1.46 -10.95 -3.92
CA ALA A 32 2.80 -10.38 -3.76
C ALA A 32 3.25 -9.62 -5.02
N GLU A 33 2.90 -10.12 -6.20
CA GLU A 33 3.23 -9.48 -7.46
C GLU A 33 2.37 -8.22 -7.70
N ILE A 34 1.08 -8.29 -7.38
CA ILE A 34 0.18 -7.12 -7.38
C ILE A 34 0.72 -6.05 -6.44
N SER A 35 1.07 -6.41 -5.19
CA SER A 35 1.62 -5.47 -4.20
C SER A 35 2.87 -4.74 -4.72
N ARG A 36 3.82 -5.48 -5.31
CA ARG A 36 5.02 -4.89 -5.93
C ARG A 36 4.67 -3.94 -7.08
N LEU A 37 3.71 -4.31 -7.91
CA LEU A 37 3.27 -3.49 -9.04
C LEU A 37 2.61 -2.18 -8.57
N LEU A 38 1.68 -2.27 -7.61
CA LEU A 38 1.01 -1.11 -7.01
C LEU A 38 2.02 -0.15 -6.38
N LYS A 39 3.00 -0.66 -5.62
CA LYS A 39 4.08 0.14 -5.03
C LYS A 39 4.92 0.83 -6.11
N ARG A 40 5.36 0.10 -7.13
CA ARG A 40 6.20 0.62 -8.23
C ARG A 40 5.48 1.68 -9.06
N LYS A 41 4.19 1.49 -9.34
CA LYS A 41 3.38 2.40 -10.15
C LYS A 41 2.68 3.49 -9.34
N LYS A 42 2.87 3.52 -8.02
CA LYS A 42 2.25 4.48 -7.08
C LYS A 42 0.72 4.50 -7.17
N ILE A 43 0.12 3.31 -7.34
CA ILE A 43 -1.33 3.14 -7.42
C ILE A 43 -1.88 2.79 -6.04
N ASN A 44 -2.99 3.42 -5.65
CA ASN A 44 -3.80 3.01 -4.51
C ASN A 44 -5.05 2.29 -5.04
N LEU A 45 -5.30 1.09 -4.53
CA LEU A 45 -6.38 0.21 -4.92
C LEU A 45 -7.55 0.33 -3.93
N ILE A 46 -8.76 0.49 -4.46
CA ILE A 46 -9.99 0.47 -3.66
C ILE A 46 -10.79 -0.76 -4.07
N PHE A 47 -10.98 -1.69 -3.14
CA PHE A 47 -11.89 -2.80 -3.30
C PHE A 47 -13.29 -2.36 -2.89
N ALA A 48 -14.10 -1.96 -3.86
CA ALA A 48 -15.53 -1.72 -3.67
C ALA A 48 -16.29 -3.03 -3.90
N VAL A 49 -16.64 -3.72 -2.82
CA VAL A 49 -17.21 -5.08 -2.86
C VAL A 49 -18.52 -5.15 -2.09
N THR A 50 -19.39 -6.08 -2.44
CA THR A 50 -20.61 -6.33 -1.68
C THR A 50 -20.31 -6.87 -0.28
N GLU A 51 -21.25 -6.70 0.64
CA GLU A 51 -21.06 -7.04 2.06
C GLU A 51 -20.69 -8.51 2.29
N ASP A 52 -21.24 -9.43 1.50
CA ASP A 52 -20.96 -10.87 1.58
C ASP A 52 -19.50 -11.24 1.25
N ARG A 53 -18.76 -10.34 0.58
CA ARG A 53 -17.35 -10.53 0.21
C ARG A 53 -16.39 -9.69 1.02
N ARG A 54 -16.90 -8.82 1.88
CA ARG A 54 -16.08 -7.83 2.61
C ARG A 54 -14.92 -8.47 3.37
N ILE A 55 -15.18 -9.50 4.17
CA ILE A 55 -14.17 -10.15 5.03
C ILE A 55 -13.03 -10.74 4.19
N GLU A 56 -13.34 -11.37 3.05
CA GLU A 56 -12.35 -11.95 2.15
C GLU A 56 -11.41 -10.86 1.60
N TYR A 57 -11.98 -9.74 1.17
CA TYR A 57 -11.20 -8.62 0.63
C TYR A 57 -10.45 -7.84 1.70
N GLU A 58 -10.94 -7.78 2.95
CA GLU A 58 -10.20 -7.19 4.07
C GLU A 58 -8.93 -8.00 4.36
N LEU A 59 -9.00 -9.33 4.32
CA LEU A 59 -7.83 -10.19 4.44
C LEU A 59 -6.84 -9.95 3.30
N ILE A 60 -7.32 -9.87 2.05
CA ILE A 60 -6.46 -9.57 0.88
C ILE A 60 -5.82 -8.19 1.02
N SER A 61 -6.60 -7.18 1.41
CA SER A 61 -6.13 -5.81 1.59
C SER A 61 -5.03 -5.72 2.64
N SER A 62 -5.08 -6.53 3.70
CA SER A 62 -4.02 -6.57 4.72
C SER A 62 -2.65 -6.96 4.15
N LEU A 63 -2.62 -7.82 3.12
CA LEU A 63 -1.40 -8.24 2.42
C LEU A 63 -0.88 -7.18 1.45
N LEU A 64 -1.76 -6.29 0.98
CA LEU A 64 -1.42 -5.16 0.12
C LEU A 64 -1.06 -3.88 0.91
N GLN A 65 -1.08 -3.96 2.24
CA GLN A 65 -0.66 -2.91 3.18
C GLN A 65 -1.35 -1.57 2.89
N GLU A 66 -0.59 -0.47 2.86
CA GLU A 66 -1.15 0.88 2.70
C GLU A 66 -1.73 1.12 1.30
N LYS A 67 -1.45 0.24 0.33
CA LYS A 67 -1.83 0.38 -1.07
C LYS A 67 -3.24 -0.11 -1.39
N ALA A 68 -3.93 -0.77 -0.47
CA ALA A 68 -5.31 -1.19 -0.67
C ALA A 68 -6.22 -0.74 0.47
N ARG A 69 -7.48 -0.53 0.14
CA ARG A 69 -8.59 -0.31 1.09
C ARG A 69 -9.81 -1.10 0.61
N VAL A 70 -10.73 -1.37 1.53
CA VAL A 70 -11.99 -2.06 1.24
C VAL A 70 -13.15 -1.13 1.62
N ALA A 71 -14.16 -1.07 0.77
CA ALA A 71 -15.40 -0.36 1.01
C ALA A 71 -16.58 -1.23 0.59
N THR A 72 -17.67 -1.20 1.38
CA THR A 72 -18.89 -1.93 1.03
C THR A 72 -19.65 -1.19 -0.06
N LEU A 73 -19.77 -1.81 -1.22
CA LEU A 73 -20.61 -1.37 -2.32
C LEU A 73 -22.04 -1.86 -2.11
N ALA A 74 -23.01 -0.95 -2.19
CA ALA A 74 -24.42 -1.30 -2.19
C ALA A 74 -24.74 -2.22 -3.39
N ALA A 75 -25.73 -3.11 -3.25
CA ALA A 75 -26.08 -4.06 -4.32
C ALA A 75 -26.48 -3.37 -5.64
N ASN A 76 -27.05 -2.17 -5.56
CA ASN A 76 -27.38 -1.32 -6.70
C ASN A 76 -26.28 -0.29 -7.05
N SER A 77 -25.11 -0.39 -6.42
CA SER A 77 -23.96 0.52 -6.57
C SER A 77 -24.24 1.99 -6.29
N SER A 78 -25.31 2.32 -5.55
CA SER A 78 -25.75 3.72 -5.36
C SER A 78 -24.76 4.58 -4.56
N ASN A 79 -23.87 3.97 -3.77
CA ASN A 79 -22.90 4.67 -2.93
C ASN A 79 -21.49 4.76 -3.54
N ILE A 80 -21.30 4.43 -4.82
CA ILE A 80 -19.96 4.41 -5.43
C ILE A 80 -19.26 5.77 -5.40
N LEU A 81 -19.99 6.88 -5.54
CA LEU A 81 -19.42 8.22 -5.49
C LEU A 81 -18.87 8.56 -4.10
N GLU A 82 -19.65 8.25 -3.06
CA GLU A 82 -19.24 8.42 -1.65
C GLU A 82 -18.00 7.57 -1.32
N ILE A 83 -17.95 6.32 -1.79
CA ILE A 83 -16.78 5.45 -1.62
C ILE A 83 -15.51 6.09 -2.21
N ILE A 84 -15.61 6.66 -3.40
CA ILE A 84 -14.46 7.29 -4.07
C ILE A 84 -14.01 8.53 -3.31
N GLU A 85 -14.94 9.40 -2.93
CA GLU A 85 -14.66 10.62 -2.17
C GLU A 85 -14.00 10.31 -0.82
N GLN A 86 -14.59 9.40 -0.05
CA GLN A 86 -14.06 8.99 1.25
C GLN A 86 -12.67 8.35 1.10
N SER A 87 -12.49 7.46 0.11
CA SER A 87 -11.19 6.82 -0.12
C SER A 87 -10.11 7.84 -0.48
N TYR A 88 -10.46 8.86 -1.26
CA TYR A 88 -9.53 9.94 -1.60
C TYR A 88 -9.11 10.73 -0.35
N HIS A 89 -10.07 11.11 0.49
CA HIS A 89 -9.79 11.78 1.75
C HIS A 89 -8.93 10.93 2.68
N ASP A 90 -9.23 9.63 2.82
CA ASP A 90 -8.46 8.71 3.67
C ASP A 90 -7.02 8.53 3.19
N ILE A 91 -6.80 8.56 1.87
CA ILE A 91 -5.45 8.49 1.28
C ILE A 91 -4.66 9.76 1.60
N LEU A 92 -5.29 10.93 1.50
CA LEU A 92 -4.63 12.21 1.80
C LEU A 92 -4.41 12.44 3.29
N ALA A 93 -5.31 11.92 4.14
CA ALA A 93 -5.28 12.11 5.57
C ALA A 93 -4.26 11.21 6.29
N LYS A 94 -3.37 10.51 5.58
CA LYS A 94 -2.43 9.56 6.20
C LYS A 94 -1.03 9.67 5.57
N VAL A 95 -0.02 9.84 6.43
CA VAL A 95 1.39 9.78 6.05
C VAL A 95 2.03 8.58 6.75
N VAL A 96 2.76 7.78 5.97
CA VAL A 96 3.47 6.59 6.44
C VAL A 96 4.90 6.60 5.92
N LEU A 97 5.86 6.58 6.82
CA LEU A 97 7.27 6.39 6.50
C LEU A 97 7.62 4.89 6.51
N ARG A 98 8.33 4.47 5.47
CA ARG A 98 8.84 3.11 5.30
C ARG A 98 10.25 3.21 4.75
N ASP A 99 11.17 2.46 5.34
CA ASP A 99 12.52 2.28 4.83
C ASP A 99 12.70 0.89 4.19
N ASN A 100 13.85 0.72 3.55
CA ASN A 100 14.37 -0.54 3.05
C ASN A 100 15.70 -0.88 3.72
N SER A 101 15.90 -0.45 4.97
CA SER A 101 17.16 -0.69 5.68
C SER A 101 17.38 -2.18 5.88
N SER A 102 18.65 -2.55 5.91
CA SER A 102 19.12 -3.89 6.19
C SER A 102 20.16 -3.85 7.29
N ALA A 103 20.38 -4.98 7.96
CA ALA A 103 21.45 -5.11 8.94
C ALA A 103 22.80 -4.63 8.36
N PRO A 104 23.64 -3.93 9.16
CA PRO A 104 23.50 -3.71 10.61
C PRO A 104 22.75 -2.41 11.00
N ILE A 105 22.09 -1.74 10.05
CA ILE A 105 21.38 -0.48 10.28
C ILE A 105 19.98 -0.78 10.84
N GLU A 106 19.61 -0.11 11.93
CA GLU A 106 18.26 -0.10 12.50
C GLU A 106 17.76 1.35 12.58
N LEU A 107 16.58 1.60 11.98
CA LEU A 107 15.88 2.88 11.99
C LEU A 107 14.71 2.84 12.96
N ARG A 108 14.55 3.91 13.75
CA ARG A 108 13.37 4.14 14.58
C ARG A 108 12.78 5.50 14.27
N TYR A 109 11.45 5.55 14.22
CA TYR A 109 10.69 6.74 13.89
C TYR A 109 9.94 7.23 15.11
N TYR A 110 10.01 8.53 15.35
CA TYR A 110 9.30 9.20 16.42
C TYR A 110 8.55 10.42 15.85
N SER A 111 7.31 10.59 16.28
CA SER A 111 6.51 11.78 15.93
C SER A 111 5.42 11.99 16.96
N ASN A 112 5.00 13.25 17.15
CA ASN A 112 3.78 13.61 17.85
C ASN A 112 2.60 13.79 16.88
N CYS A 113 2.80 13.53 15.58
CA CYS A 113 1.82 13.75 14.51
C CYS A 113 1.24 15.17 14.51
N GLY A 114 2.12 16.16 14.72
CA GLY A 114 1.78 17.57 14.67
C GLY A 114 0.94 18.04 15.85
N LYS A 115 0.72 17.23 16.90
CA LYS A 115 -0.08 17.58 18.08
C LYS A 115 0.77 18.40 19.07
N PRO A 116 0.55 19.73 19.17
CA PRO A 116 1.42 20.60 19.98
C PRO A 116 1.31 20.24 21.46
N GLY A 117 2.46 20.14 22.14
CA GLY A 117 2.53 19.80 23.57
C GLY A 117 2.36 18.31 23.89
N GLU A 118 2.03 17.44 22.93
CA GLU A 118 2.10 15.99 23.13
C GLU A 118 3.55 15.49 22.97
N MET A 119 3.92 14.53 23.82
CA MET A 119 5.20 13.83 23.69
C MET A 119 5.24 12.99 22.40
N GLU A 120 6.41 12.91 21.79
CA GLU A 120 6.65 12.03 20.65
C GLU A 120 6.36 10.57 21.01
N LYS A 121 5.69 9.87 20.12
CA LYS A 121 5.46 8.43 20.20
C LYS A 121 6.36 7.75 19.19
N MET A 122 6.79 6.53 19.49
CA MET A 122 7.51 5.69 18.51
C MET A 122 6.51 5.25 17.43
N THR A 123 6.46 5.97 16.33
CA THR A 123 5.56 5.73 15.21
C THR A 123 6.19 6.22 13.90
N SER A 124 5.98 5.46 12.84
CA SER A 124 6.27 5.87 11.45
C SER A 124 5.01 6.29 10.70
N GLU A 125 3.87 6.38 11.40
CA GLU A 125 2.57 6.66 10.82
C GLU A 125 1.88 7.80 11.57
N CYS A 126 1.30 8.72 10.80
CA CYS A 126 0.38 9.75 11.28
C CYS A 126 -0.88 9.76 10.42
N GLY A 127 -2.04 9.64 11.08
CA GLY A 127 -3.36 9.80 10.47
C GLY A 127 -3.97 11.17 10.80
N GLY A 128 -5.08 11.49 10.15
CA GLY A 128 -5.77 12.78 10.31
C GLY A 128 -4.93 13.96 9.83
N ILE A 129 -4.15 13.75 8.77
CA ILE A 129 -3.31 14.79 8.17
C ILE A 129 -4.19 15.89 7.57
N GLN A 130 -3.85 17.13 7.88
CA GLN A 130 -4.53 18.33 7.41
C GLN A 130 -3.65 19.07 6.42
N GLU A 131 -4.26 19.57 5.36
CA GLU A 131 -3.57 20.38 4.35
C GLU A 131 -2.98 21.64 5.00
N GLY A 132 -1.75 22.00 4.60
CA GLY A 132 -1.04 23.18 5.10
C GLY A 132 -0.37 23.04 6.48
N ARG A 133 -0.51 21.89 7.16
CA ARG A 133 0.12 21.64 8.47
C ARG A 133 1.42 20.86 8.32
N ILE A 134 2.38 21.16 9.20
CA ILE A 134 3.68 20.49 9.26
C ILE A 134 3.63 19.34 10.26
N TYR A 135 4.18 18.19 9.86
CA TYR A 135 4.26 16.98 10.66
C TYR A 135 5.71 16.52 10.72
N ASP A 136 6.37 16.77 11.84
CA ASP A 136 7.78 16.43 12.03
C ASP A 136 7.95 14.96 12.44
N PHE A 137 8.93 14.31 11.82
CA PHE A 137 9.37 12.98 12.18
C PHE A 137 10.85 13.02 12.55
N ARG A 138 11.17 12.60 13.78
CA ARG A 138 12.53 12.36 14.20
C ARG A 138 12.90 10.92 13.87
N VAL A 139 13.96 10.77 13.09
CA VAL A 139 14.48 9.46 12.66
C VAL A 139 15.76 9.20 13.43
N GLU A 140 15.79 8.12 14.20
CA GLU A 140 16.97 7.66 14.90
C GLU A 140 17.59 6.50 14.12
N LEU A 141 18.84 6.68 13.70
CA LEU A 141 19.62 5.66 13.01
C LEU A 141 20.63 5.08 13.98
N SER A 142 20.63 3.75 14.13
CA SER A 142 21.53 3.03 15.00
C SER A 142 22.23 1.90 14.26
N ILE A 143 23.49 1.67 14.60
CA ILE A 143 24.29 0.55 14.10
C ILE A 143 24.73 -0.25 15.32
N LYS A 144 24.26 -1.49 15.45
CA LYS A 144 24.56 -2.33 16.61
C LYS A 144 25.99 -2.85 16.61
N GLU A 145 26.52 -3.14 15.42
CA GLU A 145 27.85 -3.71 15.24
C GLU A 145 28.52 -3.09 14.02
N CYS A 146 29.84 -2.88 14.10
CA CYS A 146 30.62 -2.47 12.95
C CYS A 146 30.54 -3.57 11.88
N PRO A 147 30.08 -3.28 10.65
CA PRO A 147 30.04 -4.28 9.59
C PRO A 147 31.45 -4.83 9.34
N LYS A 148 31.59 -6.16 9.35
CA LYS A 148 32.87 -6.84 9.05
C LYS A 148 33.35 -6.56 7.62
N ASP A 149 32.43 -6.31 6.70
CA ASP A 149 32.73 -5.90 5.34
C ASP A 149 32.97 -4.38 5.29
N LYS A 150 34.20 -3.99 4.94
CA LYS A 150 34.61 -2.59 4.79
C LYS A 150 33.89 -1.86 3.66
N LYS A 151 33.19 -2.56 2.76
CA LYS A 151 32.37 -1.95 1.70
C LYS A 151 31.02 -1.44 2.17
N LEU A 152 30.61 -1.81 3.38
CA LEU A 152 29.38 -1.33 4.04
C LEU A 152 29.66 -0.16 4.98
N TRP A 153 30.88 0.39 4.93
CA TRP A 153 31.30 1.61 5.62
C TRP A 153 30.99 2.84 4.76
#